data_AF-A0AAW5ZJL1-F1
#
_entry.id   AF-A0AAW5ZJL1-F1
#
_cell.length_a   1.000
_cell.length_b   1.000
_cell.length_c   1.000
_cell.angle_alpha   90.00
_cell.angle_beta   90.00
_cell.angle_gamma   90.00
#
_symmetry.space_group_name_H-M   'P 1'
#
loop_
_entity.id
_entity.type
_entity.pdbx_description
1 polymer ?
#
loop_
_entity_poly.entity_id
_entity_poly.type
_entity_poly.pdbx_seq_one_letter_code
_entity_poly.pdbx_strand_id
1 'polypeptide(L)'
;MSAKALLADLARAGFRVEVRGDKIRISPSAVPPALLEAVKEHKPELLAYLRRAANDTAMLSHYPVADGSYTPYVVPMSIERVAGLLADLRMTIGKVADIEGWTDGRRAHLLGLVARQPASTLADDLAYFRERLSAIEAVARAAEIGRQAVAAHDAIRKCSTCAHMTHHDHGVPVRCQMGKALGWRHHDWLDAPDTLNTCQQHRAGRGKGARSK
;
A
#
# COMPACT_ATOMS: atom_id res chain seq x y z
N MET A 1 2.44 -7.43 -45.48
CA MET A 1 1.68 -8.11 -44.40
C MET A 1 2.66 -8.37 -43.25
N SER A 2 2.25 -8.36 -41.97
CA SER A 2 3.19 -8.66 -40.87
C SER A 2 3.19 -10.15 -40.53
N ALA A 3 4.31 -10.68 -40.02
CA ALA A 3 4.41 -12.08 -39.60
C ALA A 3 3.31 -12.52 -38.62
N LYS A 4 2.88 -11.64 -37.71
CA LYS A 4 1.78 -11.88 -36.77
C LYS A 4 0.42 -11.98 -37.47
N ALA A 5 0.15 -11.11 -38.45
CA ALA A 5 -1.08 -11.14 -39.22
C ALA A 5 -1.15 -12.42 -40.09
N LEU A 6 -0.04 -12.79 -40.73
CA LEU A 6 0.06 -14.02 -41.52
C LEU A 6 -0.17 -15.28 -40.67
N LEU A 7 0.36 -15.34 -39.44
CA LEU A 7 0.07 -16.45 -38.52
C LEU A 7 -1.40 -16.51 -38.09
N ALA A 8 -2.03 -15.36 -37.85
CA ALA A 8 -3.44 -15.30 -37.51
C ALA A 8 -4.33 -15.76 -38.67
N ASP A 9 -3.96 -15.41 -39.91
CA ASP A 9 -4.68 -15.84 -41.11
C ASP A 9 -4.50 -17.33 -41.38
N LEU A 10 -3.29 -17.88 -41.19
CA LEU A 10 -3.02 -19.32 -41.27
C LEU A 10 -3.81 -20.10 -40.20
N ALA A 11 -3.84 -19.60 -38.96
CA ALA A 11 -4.63 -20.21 -37.89
C ALA A 11 -6.14 -20.18 -38.17
N ARG A 12 -6.66 -19.06 -38.70
CA ARG A 12 -8.07 -18.92 -39.09
C ARG A 12 -8.43 -19.87 -40.23
N ALA A 13 -7.48 -20.14 -41.14
CA ALA A 13 -7.61 -21.12 -42.20
C ALA A 13 -7.36 -22.57 -41.72
N GLY A 14 -7.15 -22.81 -40.43
CA GLY A 14 -6.99 -24.14 -39.84
C GLY A 14 -5.59 -24.73 -39.94
N PHE A 15 -4.59 -23.93 -40.30
CA PHE A 15 -3.19 -24.35 -40.38
C PHE A 15 -2.43 -24.04 -39.09
N ARG A 16 -1.74 -25.04 -38.57
CA ARG A 16 -0.77 -24.92 -37.49
C ARG A 16 0.63 -24.71 -38.06
N VAL A 17 1.34 -23.74 -37.52
CA VAL A 17 2.72 -23.40 -37.91
C VAL A 17 3.66 -23.65 -36.73
N GLU A 18 4.66 -24.49 -36.92
CA GLU A 18 5.64 -24.87 -35.90
C GLU A 18 7.07 -24.62 -36.41
N VAL A 19 7.99 -24.28 -35.50
CA VAL A 19 9.42 -24.17 -35.81
C VAL A 19 10.13 -25.46 -35.44
N ARG A 20 10.92 -26.01 -36.38
CA ARG A 20 11.87 -27.10 -36.12
C ARG A 20 13.26 -26.64 -36.55
N GLY A 21 14.05 -26.15 -35.60
CA GLY A 21 15.34 -25.52 -35.86
C GLY A 21 15.19 -24.25 -36.70
N ASP A 22 15.75 -24.25 -37.92
CA ASP A 22 15.64 -23.15 -38.90
C ASP A 22 14.53 -23.35 -39.93
N LYS A 23 13.69 -24.37 -39.75
CA LYS A 23 12.61 -24.72 -40.69
C LYS A 23 11.25 -24.44 -40.08
N ILE A 24 10.33 -23.96 -40.92
CA ILE A 24 8.91 -23.79 -40.59
C ILE A 24 8.17 -25.03 -41.12
N ARG A 25 7.40 -25.69 -40.25
CA ARG A 25 6.50 -26.79 -40.59
C ARG A 25 5.06 -26.29 -40.51
N ILE A 26 4.27 -26.56 -41.53
CA ILE A 26 2.84 -26.23 -41.58
C ILE A 26 2.03 -27.53 -41.59
N SER A 27 1.01 -27.63 -40.76
CA SER A 27 0.10 -28.79 -40.67
C SER A 27 -1.36 -28.32 -40.68
N PRO A 28 -2.28 -28.93 -41.46
CA PRO A 28 -2.06 -30.04 -42.38
C PRO A 28 -1.20 -29.62 -43.60
N SER A 29 -0.56 -30.60 -44.23
CA SER A 29 0.43 -30.39 -45.31
C SER A 29 -0.16 -29.93 -46.65
N ALA A 30 -1.48 -29.97 -46.81
CA ALA A 30 -2.19 -29.47 -47.99
C ALA A 30 -2.35 -27.94 -47.92
N VAL A 31 -1.23 -27.22 -48.00
CA VAL A 31 -1.21 -25.75 -47.96
C VAL A 31 -1.37 -25.19 -49.39
N PRO A 32 -2.32 -24.26 -49.62
CA PRO A 32 -2.46 -23.58 -50.90
C PRO A 32 -1.15 -22.91 -51.36
N PRO A 33 -0.80 -22.97 -52.67
CA PRO A 33 0.44 -22.39 -53.20
C PRO A 33 0.64 -20.90 -52.86
N ALA A 34 -0.44 -20.11 -52.87
CA ALA A 34 -0.40 -18.70 -52.52
C ALA A 34 0.05 -18.45 -51.05
N LEU A 35 -0.33 -19.33 -50.13
CA LEU A 35 0.06 -19.24 -48.72
C LEU A 35 1.51 -19.72 -48.50
N LEU A 36 1.98 -20.68 -49.31
CA LEU A 36 3.38 -21.12 -49.26
C LEU A 36 4.33 -20.01 -49.69
N GLU A 37 3.98 -19.24 -50.73
CA GLU A 37 4.81 -18.10 -51.17
C GLU A 37 4.83 -16.98 -50.13
N ALA A 38 3.69 -16.64 -49.53
CA ALA A 38 3.64 -15.66 -48.43
C ALA A 38 4.49 -16.09 -47.21
N VAL A 39 4.51 -17.39 -46.88
CA VAL A 39 5.36 -17.91 -45.79
C VAL A 39 6.85 -17.87 -46.16
N LYS A 40 7.21 -18.10 -47.43
CA LYS A 40 8.60 -17.98 -47.89
C LYS A 40 9.09 -16.54 -47.83
N GLU A 41 8.27 -15.58 -48.29
CA GLU A 41 8.57 -14.15 -48.28
C GLU A 41 8.81 -13.64 -46.85
N HIS A 42 7.96 -14.03 -45.90
CA HIS A 42 8.05 -13.60 -44.50
C HIS A 42 8.80 -14.58 -43.57
N LYS A 43 9.53 -15.55 -44.13
CA LYS A 43 10.22 -16.61 -43.37
C LYS A 43 11.12 -16.10 -42.22
N PRO A 44 12.01 -15.10 -42.39
CA PRO A 44 12.90 -14.68 -41.31
C PRO A 44 12.13 -14.01 -40.16
N GLU A 45 11.12 -13.22 -40.48
CA GLU A 45 10.25 -12.57 -39.48
C GLU A 45 9.37 -13.59 -38.74
N LEU A 46 8.84 -14.59 -39.45
CA LEU A 46 8.08 -15.69 -38.85
C LEU A 46 8.95 -16.52 -37.91
N LEU A 47 10.18 -16.85 -38.30
CA LEU A 47 11.12 -17.57 -37.43
C LEU A 47 11.45 -16.73 -36.19
N ALA A 48 11.73 -15.45 -36.34
CA ALA A 48 12.02 -14.56 -35.20
C ALA A 48 10.81 -14.45 -34.25
N TYR A 49 9.61 -14.29 -34.80
CA TYR A 49 8.36 -14.19 -34.02
C TYR A 49 8.03 -15.50 -33.29
N LEU A 50 8.09 -16.63 -34.00
CA LEU A 50 7.81 -17.95 -33.41
C LEU A 50 8.87 -18.38 -32.40
N ARG A 51 10.14 -18.02 -32.60
CA ARG A 51 11.20 -18.24 -31.60
C ARG A 51 11.00 -17.39 -30.36
N ARG A 52 10.62 -16.12 -30.52
CA ARG A 52 10.28 -15.25 -29.39
C ARG A 52 9.09 -15.83 -28.61
N ALA A 53 8.01 -16.18 -29.29
CA ALA A 53 6.84 -16.80 -28.66
C ALA A 53 7.16 -18.17 -28.02
N ALA A 54 8.02 -18.97 -28.64
CA ALA A 54 8.48 -20.24 -28.07
C ALA A 54 9.37 -20.03 -26.84
N ASN A 55 10.22 -19.00 -26.81
CA ASN A 55 11.01 -18.65 -25.62
C ASN A 55 10.14 -18.10 -24.49
N ASP A 56 9.12 -17.29 -24.81
CA ASP A 56 8.13 -16.81 -23.85
C ASP A 56 7.33 -18.00 -23.27
N THR A 57 7.05 -19.01 -24.10
CA THR A 57 6.41 -20.27 -23.67
C THR A 57 7.39 -21.21 -22.96
N ALA A 58 8.68 -21.18 -23.28
CA ALA A 58 9.71 -21.96 -22.61
C ALA A 58 9.99 -21.42 -21.20
N MET A 59 9.92 -20.11 -21.00
CA MET A 59 9.86 -19.49 -19.67
C MET A 59 8.66 -19.97 -18.84
N LEU A 60 7.59 -20.44 -19.49
CA LEU A 60 6.44 -21.08 -18.85
C LEU A 60 6.57 -22.62 -18.75
N SER A 61 7.48 -23.25 -19.50
CA SER A 61 7.67 -24.71 -19.54
C SER A 61 8.90 -25.22 -18.81
N HIS A 62 9.72 -24.33 -18.23
CA HIS A 62 10.72 -24.68 -17.23
C HIS A 62 9.98 -25.06 -15.94
N TYR A 63 9.35 -26.23 -15.93
CA TYR A 63 8.94 -26.94 -14.73
C TYR A 63 10.20 -27.53 -14.10
N PRO A 64 10.70 -27.00 -12.97
CA PRO A 64 11.63 -27.75 -12.16
C PRO A 64 10.78 -28.73 -11.36
N VAL A 65 10.77 -30.00 -11.76
CA VAL A 65 10.48 -31.09 -10.80
C VAL A 65 11.76 -31.26 -9.96
N ALA A 66 12.08 -30.23 -9.18
CA ALA A 66 13.17 -30.21 -8.23
C ALA A 66 12.62 -29.60 -6.94
N ASP A 67 12.12 -30.50 -6.09
CA ASP A 67 11.88 -30.31 -4.65
C ASP A 67 10.95 -29.17 -4.20
N GLY A 68 9.97 -28.78 -5.02
CA GLY A 68 8.93 -27.80 -4.66
C GLY A 68 7.53 -28.40 -4.60
N SER A 69 6.70 -27.91 -3.67
CA SER A 69 5.28 -28.30 -3.55
C SER A 69 4.47 -27.95 -4.80
N TYR A 70 3.85 -28.96 -5.41
CA TYR A 70 3.06 -28.88 -6.64
C TYR A 70 1.81 -28.00 -6.49
N THR A 71 1.68 -26.96 -7.33
CA THR A 71 0.45 -26.17 -7.47
C THR A 71 -0.01 -26.17 -8.95
N PRO A 72 -0.99 -27.02 -9.35
CA PRO A 72 -1.29 -27.33 -10.76
C PRO A 72 -1.86 -26.18 -11.61
N TYR A 73 -2.20 -25.03 -11.02
CA TYR A 73 -2.84 -23.91 -11.71
C TYR A 73 -2.18 -22.55 -11.46
N VAL A 74 -0.97 -22.54 -10.89
CA VAL A 74 -0.24 -21.30 -10.58
C VAL A 74 1.14 -21.38 -11.22
N VAL A 75 1.61 -20.28 -11.79
CA VAL A 75 3.01 -20.14 -12.25
C VAL A 75 3.92 -20.63 -11.12
N PRO A 76 4.80 -21.61 -11.36
CA PRO A 76 5.69 -22.13 -10.33
C PRO A 76 6.47 -20.99 -9.67
N MET A 77 6.34 -20.84 -8.36
CA MET A 77 7.18 -19.91 -7.60
C MET A 77 8.56 -20.52 -7.42
N SER A 78 9.60 -19.71 -7.59
CA SER A 78 10.97 -20.17 -7.28
C SER A 78 11.11 -20.45 -5.78
N ILE A 79 12.02 -21.35 -5.42
CA ILE A 79 12.28 -21.72 -4.01
C ILE A 79 12.71 -20.48 -3.22
N GLU A 80 13.49 -19.58 -3.82
CA GLU A 80 13.92 -18.32 -3.21
C GLU A 80 12.73 -17.40 -2.91
N ARG A 81 11.75 -17.34 -3.82
CA ARG A 81 10.53 -16.56 -3.61
C ARG A 81 9.70 -17.13 -2.47
N VAL A 82 9.54 -18.45 -2.40
CA VAL A 82 8.82 -19.12 -1.30
C VAL A 82 9.52 -18.86 0.03
N ALA A 83 10.85 -19.01 0.07
CA ALA A 83 11.65 -18.73 1.25
C ALA A 83 11.54 -17.26 1.70
N GLY A 84 11.58 -16.32 0.76
CA GLY A 84 11.39 -14.89 1.02
C GLY A 84 10.02 -14.58 1.63
N LEU A 85 8.94 -15.10 1.04
CA LEU A 85 7.58 -14.93 1.57
C LEU A 85 7.44 -15.53 2.98
N LEU A 86 8.02 -16.70 3.22
CA LEU A 86 7.98 -17.35 4.52
C LEU A 86 8.75 -16.54 5.58
N ALA A 87 9.91 -15.99 5.22
CA ALA A 87 10.69 -15.13 6.11
C ALA A 87 9.93 -13.84 6.45
N ASP A 88 9.36 -13.17 5.45
CA ASP A 88 8.55 -11.97 5.63
C ASP A 88 7.32 -12.23 6.51
N LEU A 89 6.64 -13.35 6.29
CA LEU A 89 5.46 -13.74 7.07
C LEU A 89 5.84 -14.00 8.53
N ARG A 90 6.90 -14.78 8.79
CA ARG A 90 7.40 -15.05 10.16
C ARG A 90 7.78 -13.77 10.88
N MET A 91 8.49 -12.86 10.20
CA MET A 91 8.87 -11.56 10.76
C MET A 91 7.62 -10.71 11.09
N THR A 92 6.66 -10.64 10.19
CA THR A 92 5.43 -9.84 10.36
C THR A 92 4.58 -10.38 11.51
N ILE A 93 4.40 -11.70 11.59
CA ILE A 93 3.74 -12.38 12.72
C ILE A 93 4.47 -12.07 14.03
N GLY A 94 5.81 -12.10 14.03
CA GLY A 94 6.61 -11.74 15.20
C GLY A 94 6.28 -10.35 15.73
N LYS A 95 6.27 -9.33 14.85
CA LYS A 95 5.92 -7.96 15.21
C LYS A 95 4.48 -7.84 15.76
N VAL A 96 3.52 -8.49 15.10
CA VAL A 96 2.11 -8.49 15.56
C VAL A 96 2.01 -9.14 16.94
N ALA A 97 2.67 -10.28 17.15
CA ALA A 97 2.68 -11.00 18.41
C ALA A 97 3.28 -10.16 19.55
N ASP A 98 4.37 -9.44 19.28
CA ASP A 98 5.03 -8.57 20.25
C ASP A 98 4.11 -7.40 20.65
N ILE A 99 3.42 -6.78 19.69
CA ILE A 99 2.53 -5.63 19.97
C ILE A 99 1.24 -6.08 20.66
N GLU A 100 0.66 -7.21 20.26
CA GLU A 100 -0.57 -7.75 20.86
C GLU A 100 -0.33 -8.55 22.14
N GLY A 101 0.92 -8.73 22.57
CA GLY A 101 1.28 -9.44 23.80
C GLY A 101 0.89 -10.92 23.77
N TRP A 102 1.10 -11.59 22.63
CA TRP A 102 0.80 -13.02 22.53
C TRP A 102 1.68 -13.84 23.47
N THR A 103 1.12 -14.92 24.02
CA THR A 103 1.91 -15.90 24.76
C THR A 103 2.84 -16.66 23.82
N ASP A 104 3.98 -17.13 24.36
CA ASP A 104 4.94 -17.94 23.61
C ASP A 104 4.31 -19.18 23.00
N GLY A 105 3.38 -19.83 23.72
CA GLY A 105 2.65 -20.99 23.21
C GLY A 105 1.80 -20.68 21.98
N ARG A 106 1.08 -19.56 21.97
CA ARG A 106 0.28 -19.12 20.82
C ARG A 106 1.19 -18.78 19.63
N ARG A 107 2.26 -18.03 19.88
CA ARG A 107 3.24 -17.65 18.85
C ARG A 107 3.89 -18.88 18.23
N ALA A 108 4.39 -19.81 19.05
CA ALA A 108 5.02 -21.04 18.58
C ALA A 108 4.04 -21.92 17.79
N HIS A 109 2.79 -22.03 18.26
CA HIS A 109 1.76 -22.79 17.55
C HIS A 109 1.51 -22.24 16.14
N LEU A 110 1.27 -20.92 16.01
CA LEU A 110 1.01 -20.31 14.71
C LEU A 110 2.22 -20.39 13.77
N LEU A 111 3.43 -20.12 14.27
CA LEU A 111 4.65 -20.25 13.47
C LEU A 111 4.88 -21.70 13.00
N GLY A 112 4.50 -22.67 13.83
CA GLY A 112 4.49 -24.09 13.46
C GLY A 112 3.51 -24.42 12.33
N LEU A 113 2.33 -23.79 12.32
CA LEU A 113 1.36 -23.93 11.21
C LEU A 113 1.92 -23.32 9.92
N VAL A 114 2.44 -22.09 10.00
CA VAL A 114 3.03 -21.37 8.86
C VAL A 114 4.21 -22.14 8.25
N ALA A 115 5.01 -22.81 9.07
CA ALA A 115 6.13 -23.61 8.56
C ALA A 115 5.69 -24.83 7.71
N ARG A 116 4.44 -25.28 7.84
CA ARG A 116 3.90 -26.47 7.14
C ARG A 116 2.85 -26.13 6.09
N GLN A 117 2.52 -24.85 5.93
CA GLN A 117 1.43 -24.46 5.04
C GLN A 117 1.83 -24.55 3.56
N PRO A 118 0.87 -24.75 2.65
CA PRO A 118 1.15 -24.74 1.23
C PRO A 118 1.71 -23.40 0.76
N ALA A 119 2.65 -23.44 -0.19
CA ALA A 119 3.23 -22.22 -0.76
C ALA A 119 2.18 -21.25 -1.34
N SER A 120 1.05 -21.79 -1.82
CA SER A 120 -0.06 -21.02 -2.38
C SER A 120 -0.74 -20.07 -1.39
N THR A 121 -0.66 -20.29 -0.07
CA THR A 121 -1.31 -19.42 0.93
C THR A 121 -0.40 -18.32 1.47
N LEU A 122 0.92 -18.45 1.27
CA LEU A 122 1.91 -17.54 1.88
C LEU A 122 1.68 -16.06 1.54
N ALA A 123 1.29 -15.76 0.30
CA ALA A 123 1.06 -14.39 -0.12
C ALA A 123 -0.18 -13.77 0.55
N ASP A 124 -1.26 -14.54 0.65
CA ASP A 124 -2.52 -14.10 1.26
C ASP A 124 -2.37 -13.94 2.78
N ASP A 125 -1.72 -14.90 3.44
CA ASP A 125 -1.44 -14.82 4.87
C ASP A 125 -0.52 -13.63 5.19
N LEU A 126 0.51 -13.38 4.36
CA LEU A 126 1.37 -12.21 4.49
C LEU A 126 0.60 -10.91 4.31
N ALA A 127 -0.32 -10.84 3.35
CA ALA A 127 -1.17 -9.67 3.16
C ALA A 127 -2.05 -9.41 4.39
N TYR A 128 -2.70 -10.46 4.92
CA TYR A 128 -3.50 -10.39 6.13
C TYR A 128 -2.70 -9.85 7.33
N PHE A 129 -1.51 -10.39 7.60
CA PHE A 129 -0.71 -9.94 8.73
C PHE A 129 -0.13 -8.52 8.54
N ARG A 130 0.18 -8.12 7.30
CA ARG A 130 0.57 -6.74 6.98
C ARG A 130 -0.56 -5.75 7.23
N GLU A 131 -1.78 -6.10 6.83
CA GLU A 131 -2.97 -5.29 7.11
C GLU A 131 -3.22 -5.18 8.61
N ARG A 132 -3.13 -6.30 9.34
CA ARG A 132 -3.28 -6.32 10.80
C ARG A 132 -2.24 -5.43 11.48
N LEU A 133 -0.96 -5.54 11.08
CA LEU A 133 0.11 -4.70 11.62
C LEU A 133 -0.15 -3.22 11.35
N SER A 134 -0.52 -2.87 10.11
CA SER A 134 -0.85 -1.48 9.73
C SER A 134 -2.01 -0.92 10.57
N ALA A 135 -3.05 -1.71 10.81
CA ALA A 135 -4.19 -1.31 11.63
C ALA A 135 -3.78 -1.04 13.08
N ILE A 136 -2.97 -1.91 13.69
CA ILE A 136 -2.48 -1.72 15.06
C ILE A 136 -1.62 -0.45 15.15
N GLU A 137 -0.70 -0.25 14.20
CA GLU A 137 0.14 0.95 14.17
C GLU A 137 -0.68 2.23 13.98
N ALA A 138 -1.75 2.19 13.17
CA ALA A 138 -2.64 3.34 12.98
C ALA A 138 -3.35 3.72 14.29
N VAL A 139 -3.83 2.74 15.06
CA VAL A 139 -4.44 2.98 16.37
C VAL A 139 -3.42 3.56 17.36
N ALA A 140 -2.20 3.01 17.39
CA ALA A 140 -1.14 3.53 18.26
C ALA A 140 -0.77 4.99 17.93
N ARG A 141 -0.67 5.33 16.64
CA ARG A 141 -0.43 6.70 16.18
C ARG A 141 -1.58 7.64 16.57
N ALA A 142 -2.83 7.23 16.39
CA ALA A 142 -3.99 8.04 16.77
C ALA A 142 -4.04 8.30 18.29
N ALA A 143 -3.73 7.30 19.10
CA ALA A 143 -3.66 7.44 20.56
C ALA A 143 -2.56 8.42 20.98
N GLU A 144 -1.40 8.40 20.32
CA GLU A 144 -0.31 9.36 20.58
C GLU A 144 -0.69 10.79 20.21
N ILE A 145 -1.30 10.99 19.04
CA ILE A 145 -1.83 12.31 18.64
C ILE A 145 -2.84 12.82 19.68
N GLY A 146 -3.73 11.94 20.16
CA GLY A 146 -4.69 12.28 21.22
C GLY A 146 -4.01 12.71 22.52
N ARG A 147 -2.97 11.99 22.98
CA ARG A 147 -2.19 12.36 24.17
C ARG A 147 -1.52 13.72 24.01
N GLN A 148 -0.91 13.98 22.85
CA GLN A 148 -0.26 15.26 22.55
C GLN A 148 -1.27 16.41 22.52
N ALA A 149 -2.44 16.19 21.92
CA ALA A 149 -3.51 17.19 21.89
C ALA A 149 -4.04 17.52 23.30
N VAL A 150 -4.23 16.51 24.16
CA VAL A 150 -4.62 16.73 25.56
C VAL A 150 -3.52 17.47 26.33
N ALA A 151 -2.26 17.07 26.18
CA ALA A 151 -1.14 17.75 26.83
C ALA A 151 -1.02 19.22 26.40
N ALA A 152 -1.21 19.51 25.11
CA ALA A 152 -1.25 20.87 24.59
C ALA A 152 -2.43 21.67 25.15
N HIS A 153 -3.62 21.08 25.20
CA HIS A 153 -4.81 21.71 25.79
C HIS A 153 -4.61 22.00 27.29
N ASP A 154 -4.04 21.06 28.05
CA ASP A 154 -3.73 21.26 29.47
C ASP A 154 -2.65 22.31 29.70
N ALA A 155 -1.65 22.42 28.82
CA ALA A 155 -0.67 23.49 28.87
C ALA A 155 -1.32 24.87 28.65
N ILE A 156 -2.26 24.99 27.69
CA ILE A 156 -3.08 26.20 27.48
C ILE A 156 -3.90 26.50 28.73
N ARG A 157 -4.60 25.50 29.29
CA ARG A 157 -5.42 25.68 30.50
C ARG A 157 -4.58 26.04 31.72
N LYS A 158 -3.41 25.46 31.93
CA LYS A 158 -2.52 25.82 33.04
C LYS A 158 -1.88 27.20 32.87
N CYS A 159 -1.78 27.70 31.65
CA CYS A 159 -1.46 29.12 31.41
C CYS A 159 -2.55 30.06 31.95
N SER A 160 -3.82 29.61 32.03
CA SER A 160 -4.90 30.36 32.71
C SER A 160 -4.86 30.30 34.25
N THR A 161 -4.03 29.43 34.82
CA THR A 161 -3.72 29.39 36.28
C THR A 161 -2.44 30.13 36.64
N CYS A 162 -1.71 30.67 35.67
CA CYS A 162 -0.66 31.65 35.98
C CYS A 162 -1.33 32.91 36.56
N ALA A 163 -0.66 33.60 37.48
CA ALA A 163 -1.14 34.78 38.22
C ALA A 163 -1.56 36.02 37.36
N HIS A 164 -1.82 35.83 36.06
CA HIS A 164 -2.42 36.81 35.17
C HIS A 164 -3.92 37.01 35.39
N MET A 165 -4.64 36.05 36.00
CA MET A 165 -6.05 36.29 36.35
C MET A 165 -6.25 37.27 37.51
N THR A 166 -5.21 37.55 38.30
CA THR A 166 -5.26 38.51 39.40
C THR A 166 -5.31 39.98 38.96
N HIS A 167 -5.28 40.27 37.66
CA HIS A 167 -5.38 41.64 37.12
C HIS A 167 -6.59 41.85 36.19
N HIS A 168 -7.68 41.10 36.36
CA HIS A 168 -8.92 41.33 35.60
C HIS A 168 -9.85 42.41 36.16
N ASP A 169 -9.46 43.17 37.19
CA ASP A 169 -10.25 44.32 37.64
C ASP A 169 -10.16 45.54 36.70
N HIS A 170 -9.27 45.52 35.70
CA HIS A 170 -9.04 46.67 34.81
C HIS A 170 -9.03 46.29 33.33
N GLY A 171 -10.13 45.72 32.81
CA GLY A 171 -10.62 45.92 31.44
C GLY A 171 -9.68 45.77 30.22
N VAL A 172 -8.45 45.26 30.35
CA VAL A 172 -7.45 45.19 29.27
C VAL A 172 -6.78 43.81 29.29
N PRO A 173 -6.74 43.06 28.18
CA PRO A 173 -6.11 41.75 28.17
C PRO A 173 -4.58 41.86 28.09
N VAL A 174 -3.89 41.14 28.98
CA VAL A 174 -2.43 41.04 28.97
C VAL A 174 -1.95 40.02 27.93
N ARG A 175 -0.90 40.42 27.21
CA ARG A 175 -0.19 39.68 26.18
C ARG A 175 0.45 38.41 26.75
N CYS A 176 -0.04 37.23 26.39
CA CYS A 176 0.66 35.98 26.68
C CYS A 176 1.89 35.86 25.77
N GLN A 177 3.09 36.17 26.28
CA GLN A 177 4.34 36.01 25.53
C GLN A 177 4.55 34.58 25.00
N MET A 178 4.00 33.57 25.69
CA MET A 178 4.07 32.17 25.28
C MET A 178 3.21 31.86 24.03
N GLY A 179 2.03 32.49 23.90
CA GLY A 179 1.18 32.33 22.70
C GLY A 179 1.86 32.88 21.44
N LYS A 180 2.60 33.98 21.58
CA LYS A 180 3.40 34.58 20.49
C LYS A 180 4.61 33.70 20.13
N ALA A 181 5.29 33.13 21.12
CA ALA A 181 6.41 32.20 20.90
C ALA A 181 5.98 30.89 20.21
N LEU A 182 4.74 30.45 20.42
CA LEU A 182 4.14 29.27 19.77
C LEU A 182 3.45 29.57 18.43
N GLY A 183 3.51 30.82 17.93
CA GLY A 183 2.91 31.23 16.66
C GLY A 183 1.39 31.21 16.62
N TRP A 184 0.71 31.20 17.78
CA TRP A 184 -0.74 31.15 17.85
C TRP A 184 -1.35 32.54 17.66
N ARG A 185 -1.82 32.81 16.44
CA ARG A 185 -2.43 34.07 16.01
C ARG A 185 -3.83 34.35 16.57
N HIS A 186 -4.34 33.52 17.47
CA HIS A 186 -5.67 33.69 18.08
C HIS A 186 -5.80 35.02 18.86
N HIS A 187 -4.67 35.65 19.22
CA HIS A 187 -4.64 36.91 19.96
C HIS A 187 -4.32 38.15 19.11
N ASP A 188 -3.91 37.98 17.84
CA ASP A 188 -3.58 39.13 16.96
C ASP A 188 -4.84 39.97 16.64
N TRP A 189 -6.04 39.41 16.85
CA TRP A 189 -7.31 40.05 16.56
C TRP A 189 -7.94 40.79 17.75
N LEU A 190 -7.35 40.72 18.95
CA LEU A 190 -7.79 41.47 20.13
C LEU A 190 -7.21 42.89 20.19
N ASP A 191 -6.33 43.25 19.25
CA ASP A 191 -5.59 44.52 19.24
C ASP A 191 -6.21 45.60 18.31
N ALA A 192 -7.35 45.35 17.66
CA ALA A 192 -8.05 46.35 16.85
C ALA A 192 -9.31 46.84 17.58
N PRO A 193 -9.34 48.09 18.10
CA PRO A 193 -10.48 48.62 18.86
C PRO A 193 -11.81 48.62 18.08
N ASP A 194 -11.74 48.50 16.75
CA ASP A 194 -12.89 48.66 15.85
C ASP A 194 -13.37 47.34 15.24
N THR A 195 -12.77 46.20 15.59
CA THR A 195 -13.12 44.91 14.96
C THR A 195 -13.97 44.05 15.87
N LEU A 196 -15.22 43.85 15.49
CA LEU A 196 -16.22 43.11 16.27
C LEU A 196 -15.84 41.62 16.36
N ASN A 197 -15.79 41.06 17.58
CA ASN A 197 -15.51 39.64 17.78
C ASN A 197 -16.69 38.77 17.33
N THR A 198 -16.54 38.03 16.23
CA THR A 198 -17.55 37.14 15.63
C THR A 198 -17.39 35.68 16.01
N CYS A 199 -16.49 35.35 16.94
CA CYS A 199 -16.32 33.99 17.44
C CYS A 199 -17.62 33.53 18.12
N GLN A 200 -18.22 32.44 17.64
CA GLN A 200 -19.47 31.89 18.19
C GLN A 200 -19.38 31.47 19.68
N GLN A 201 -18.16 31.36 20.22
CA GLN A 201 -17.92 31.07 21.63
C GLN A 201 -17.79 32.32 22.51
N HIS A 202 -17.73 33.52 21.93
CA HIS A 202 -17.67 34.77 22.67
C HIS A 202 -19.08 35.19 23.13
N ARG A 203 -19.42 34.91 24.40
CA ARG A 203 -20.57 35.51 25.07
C ARG A 203 -20.16 36.84 25.68
N ALA A 204 -20.57 37.95 25.08
CA ALA A 204 -20.39 39.28 25.66
C ALA A 204 -21.06 39.33 27.05
N GLY A 205 -20.25 39.33 28.11
CA GLY A 205 -20.73 39.46 29.48
C GLY A 205 -21.36 40.84 29.66
N ARG A 206 -22.64 40.86 30.08
CA ARG A 206 -23.37 42.08 30.46
C ARG A 206 -22.60 42.83 31.54
N GLY A 207 -21.99 43.96 31.18
CA GLY A 207 -21.58 44.98 32.15
C GLY A 207 -22.83 45.51 32.85
N LYS A 208 -23.04 45.10 34.10
CA LYS A 208 -24.05 45.71 34.98
C LYS A 208 -23.63 47.15 35.28
N GLY A 209 -24.59 48.06 35.17
CA GLY A 209 -24.40 49.50 35.10
C GLY A 209 -23.60 50.12 36.23
N ALA A 210 -22.73 51.04 35.84
CA ALA A 210 -22.32 52.14 36.69
C ALA A 210 -23.57 52.99 36.99
N ARG A 211 -24.07 52.91 38.23
CA ARG A 211 -25.01 53.90 38.76
C ARG A 211 -24.22 55.18 39.03
N SER A 212 -24.48 56.20 38.23
CA SER A 212 -24.16 57.58 38.59
C SER A 212 -24.99 58.00 39.81
N LYS A 213 -24.33 58.57 40.82
CA LYS A 213 -24.95 59.49 41.78
C LYS A 213 -24.86 60.90 41.21
#